data_AF-A0A1Y4G6Z5-F1
#
_entry.id   AF-A0A1Y4G6Z5-F1
#
_cell.length_a   1.000
_cell.length_b   1.000
_cell.length_c   1.000
_cell.angle_alpha   90.00
_cell.angle_beta   90.00
_cell.angle_gamma   90.00
#
_symmetry.space_group_name_H-M   'P 1'
#
loop_
_entity.id
_entity.type
_entity.pdbx_description
1 polymer ?
#
loop_
_entity_poly.entity_id
_entity_poly.type
_entity_poly.pdbx_seq_one_letter_code
_entity_poly.pdbx_strand_id
1 'polypeptide(L)'
;MGLFGSGKFDEEKLQERVAKALDEMGLTVESVSENDGALHVGCFQGGSGLSSFKNLSLTIEGVIGFLQANDREIVDVKASPCGSGDSIMSQLVTVLYR
;
A
#
# COMPACT_ATOMS: atom_id res chain seq x y z
N MET A 1 -28.99 -20.53 5.27
CA MET A 1 -27.58 -20.07 5.14
C MET A 1 -27.36 -19.67 3.69
N GLY A 2 -26.87 -18.47 3.43
CA GLY A 2 -26.62 -17.97 2.07
C GLY A 2 -26.43 -16.45 2.06
N LEU A 3 -25.37 -15.99 2.73
CA LEU A 3 -25.10 -14.57 3.00
C LEU A 3 -23.67 -14.21 2.57
N PHE A 4 -23.24 -14.69 1.39
CA PHE A 4 -21.93 -14.39 0.82
C PHE A 4 -22.05 -14.18 -0.70
N GLY A 5 -22.39 -12.94 -1.07
CA GLY A 5 -22.40 -12.47 -2.47
C GLY A 5 -21.49 -11.27 -2.74
N SER A 6 -20.85 -10.70 -1.71
CA SER A 6 -20.06 -9.45 -1.81
C SER A 6 -18.55 -9.64 -1.58
N GLY A 7 -18.02 -10.88 -1.63
CA GLY A 7 -16.59 -11.11 -1.37
C GLY A 7 -15.67 -10.76 -2.56
N LYS A 8 -16.08 -11.11 -3.79
CA LYS A 8 -15.21 -10.97 -4.97
C LYS A 8 -14.95 -9.52 -5.39
N PHE A 9 -15.91 -8.63 -5.16
CA PHE A 9 -15.84 -7.24 -5.63
C PHE A 9 -14.91 -6.38 -4.75
N ASP A 10 -14.86 -6.67 -3.45
CA ASP A 10 -13.96 -5.97 -2.52
C ASP A 10 -12.50 -6.43 -2.67
N GLU A 11 -12.28 -7.70 -3.04
CA GLU A 11 -10.94 -8.25 -3.29
C GLU A 11 -10.33 -7.70 -4.59
N GLU A 12 -11.10 -7.62 -5.68
CA GLU A 12 -10.64 -7.04 -6.94
C GLU A 12 -10.28 -5.55 -6.79
N LYS A 13 -11.10 -4.79 -6.04
CA LYS A 13 -10.80 -3.39 -5.71
C LYS A 13 -9.59 -3.24 -4.80
N LEU A 14 -9.32 -4.21 -3.93
CA LEU A 14 -8.13 -4.21 -3.10
C LEU A 14 -6.88 -4.44 -3.97
N GLN A 15 -6.93 -5.43 -4.85
CA GLN A 15 -5.83 -5.71 -5.79
C GLN A 15 -5.51 -4.50 -6.67
N GLU A 16 -6.52 -3.81 -7.19
CA GLU A 16 -6.35 -2.58 -7.98
C GLU A 16 -5.64 -1.48 -7.17
N ARG A 17 -5.99 -1.30 -5.89
CA ARG A 17 -5.34 -0.30 -5.01
C ARG A 17 -3.90 -0.66 -4.69
N VAL A 18 -3.62 -1.94 -4.44
CA VAL A 18 -2.26 -2.42 -4.19
C VAL A 18 -1.42 -2.24 -5.44
N ALA A 19 -1.93 -2.58 -6.62
CA ALA A 19 -1.25 -2.36 -7.89
C ALA A 19 -0.94 -0.88 -8.13
N LYS A 20 -1.91 0.02 -7.86
CA LYS A 20 -1.69 1.47 -7.94
C LYS A 20 -0.65 1.96 -6.94
N ALA A 21 -0.65 1.44 -5.72
CA ALA A 21 0.33 1.82 -4.70
C ALA A 21 1.75 1.37 -5.10
N LEU A 22 1.90 0.17 -5.67
CA LEU A 22 3.19 -0.31 -6.17
C LEU A 22 3.68 0.53 -7.37
N ASP A 23 2.79 0.90 -8.28
CA ASP A 23 3.09 1.81 -9.40
C ASP A 23 3.56 3.19 -8.90
N GLU A 24 2.88 3.79 -7.92
CA GLU A 24 3.30 5.05 -7.29
C GLU A 24 4.67 4.96 -6.61
N MET A 25 5.01 3.79 -6.05
CA MET A 25 6.33 3.50 -5.48
C MET A 25 7.41 3.23 -6.54
N GLY A 26 7.05 3.17 -7.82
CA GLY A 26 7.95 2.78 -8.91
C GLY A 26 8.38 1.31 -8.84
N LEU A 27 7.60 0.47 -8.17
CA LEU A 27 7.93 -0.93 -7.94
C LEU A 27 7.34 -1.81 -9.05
N THR A 28 8.20 -2.31 -9.91
CA THR A 28 7.92 -3.45 -10.80
C THR A 28 8.52 -4.73 -10.21
N VAL A 29 7.96 -5.89 -10.59
CA VAL A 29 8.50 -7.21 -10.17
C VAL A 29 10.01 -7.31 -10.45
N GLU A 30 10.48 -6.73 -11.56
CA GLU A 30 11.90 -6.69 -11.92
C GLU A 30 12.72 -5.82 -10.96
N SER A 31 12.24 -4.62 -10.62
CA SER A 31 12.94 -3.71 -9.70
C SER A 31 13.00 -4.21 -8.25
N VAL A 32 12.07 -5.07 -7.83
CA VAL A 32 12.04 -5.64 -6.49
C VAL A 32 12.95 -6.87 -6.37
N SER A 33 13.18 -7.59 -7.46
CA SER A 33 14.00 -8.80 -7.46
C SER A 33 15.51 -8.53 -7.35
N GLU A 34 15.97 -7.32 -7.66
CA GLU A 34 17.36 -6.90 -7.45
C GLU A 34 17.54 -6.52 -5.97
N ASN A 35 17.79 -7.52 -5.13
CA ASN A 35 18.23 -7.30 -3.76
C ASN A 35 19.70 -6.85 -3.77
N ASP A 36 19.88 -5.54 -3.86
CA ASP A 36 21.18 -4.86 -3.85
C ASP A 36 21.70 -4.61 -2.41
N GLY A 37 20.94 -5.01 -1.38
CA GLY A 37 21.23 -4.73 0.02
C GLY A 37 21.13 -3.25 0.40
N ALA A 38 20.66 -2.39 -0.51
CA ALA A 38 20.47 -0.97 -0.26
C ALA A 38 19.13 -0.70 0.43
N LEU A 39 19.05 0.45 1.10
CA LEU A 39 17.81 0.90 1.72
C LEU A 39 16.98 1.67 0.69
N HIS A 40 15.80 1.15 0.39
CA HIS A 40 14.85 1.73 -0.55
C HIS A 40 13.69 2.42 0.18
N VAL A 41 13.12 3.43 -0.46
CA VAL A 41 11.97 4.19 0.04
C VAL A 41 10.92 4.23 -1.03
N GLY A 42 9.74 3.67 -0.76
CA GLY A 42 8.57 3.83 -1.62
C GLY A 42 7.50 4.65 -0.91
N CYS A 43 6.79 5.50 -1.65
CA CYS A 43 5.68 6.25 -1.12
C CYS A 43 4.44 6.12 -2.01
N PHE A 44 3.26 6.10 -1.38
CA PHE A 44 1.98 6.08 -2.08
C PHE A 44 0.91 6.84 -1.31
N GLN A 45 -0.10 7.33 -2.01
CA GLN A 45 -1.18 8.11 -1.44
C GLN A 45 -2.39 7.24 -1.10
N GLY A 46 -2.70 7.16 0.19
CA GLY A 46 -3.93 6.61 0.73
C GLY A 46 -5.16 7.48 0.44
N GLY A 47 -6.29 6.83 0.17
CA GLY A 47 -7.56 7.49 -0.16
C GLY A 47 -8.15 8.35 0.97
N SER A 48 -9.10 9.22 0.60
CA SER A 48 -9.75 10.19 1.50
C SER A 48 -10.96 9.62 2.24
N GLY A 49 -11.12 9.90 3.54
CA GLY A 49 -12.36 9.62 4.32
C GLY A 49 -12.30 8.49 5.37
N LEU A 50 -13.34 8.36 6.21
CA LEU A 50 -13.38 7.38 7.32
C LEU A 50 -13.40 5.91 6.88
N SER A 51 -14.11 5.60 5.78
CA SER A 51 -14.05 4.27 5.14
C SER A 51 -12.69 3.99 4.52
N SER A 52 -11.85 5.02 4.34
CA SER A 52 -10.54 4.92 3.71
C SER A 52 -9.44 4.48 4.67
N PHE A 53 -9.60 4.57 5.99
CA PHE A 53 -8.63 4.02 6.94
C PHE A 53 -8.55 2.49 6.87
N LYS A 54 -9.69 1.79 6.79
CA LYS A 54 -9.72 0.33 6.62
C LYS A 54 -9.11 -0.07 5.27
N ASN A 55 -9.47 0.64 4.21
CA ASN A 55 -8.93 0.40 2.87
C ASN A 55 -7.43 0.68 2.80
N LEU A 56 -6.96 1.72 3.51
CA LEU A 56 -5.56 2.05 3.61
C LEU A 56 -4.79 0.95 4.32
N SER A 57 -5.29 0.48 5.48
CA SER A 57 -4.66 -0.62 6.22
C SER A 57 -4.50 -1.86 5.34
N LEU A 58 -5.56 -2.26 4.63
CA LEU A 58 -5.51 -3.41 3.72
C LEU A 58 -4.54 -3.17 2.54
N THR A 59 -4.45 -1.93 2.04
CA THR A 59 -3.51 -1.60 0.96
C THR A 59 -2.07 -1.66 1.45
N ILE A 60 -1.78 -1.15 2.66
CA ILE A 60 -0.47 -1.27 3.32
C ILE A 60 -0.09 -2.74 3.50
N GLU A 61 -1.01 -3.57 4.01
CA GLU A 61 -0.80 -5.01 4.17
C GLU A 61 -0.49 -5.69 2.83
N GLY A 62 -1.21 -5.33 1.76
CA GLY A 62 -0.96 -5.86 0.42
C GLY A 62 0.41 -5.47 -0.14
N VAL A 63 0.84 -4.21 0.06
CA VAL A 63 2.17 -3.73 -0.34
C VAL A 63 3.27 -4.44 0.45
N ILE A 64 3.12 -4.57 1.77
CA ILE A 64 4.07 -5.29 2.63
C ILE A 64 4.16 -6.76 2.21
N GLY A 65 3.01 -7.41 1.99
CA GLY A 65 2.95 -8.80 1.55
C GLY A 65 3.64 -9.01 0.20
N PHE A 66 3.47 -8.07 -0.74
CA PHE A 66 4.17 -8.10 -2.02
C PHE A 66 5.69 -7.98 -1.84
N LEU A 67 6.16 -7.04 -1.03
CA LEU A 67 7.59 -6.84 -0.76
C LEU A 67 8.21 -8.09 -0.09
N GLN A 68 7.54 -8.63 0.94
CA GLN A 68 8.01 -9.83 1.65
C GLN A 68 8.01 -11.08 0.76
N ALA A 69 7.04 -11.21 -0.16
CA ALA A 69 7.01 -12.31 -1.12
C ALA A 69 8.15 -12.25 -2.16
N ASN A 70 8.82 -11.11 -2.29
CA ASN A 70 9.99 -10.90 -3.14
C ASN A 70 11.26 -10.70 -2.31
N ASP A 71 11.35 -11.34 -1.13
CA ASP A 71 12.53 -11.36 -0.26
C ASP A 71 13.03 -9.97 0.20
N ARG A 72 12.13 -8.98 0.28
CA ARG A 72 12.44 -7.68 0.88
C ARG A 72 12.16 -7.66 2.38
N GLU A 73 13.10 -7.12 3.15
CA GLU A 73 12.95 -6.81 4.57
C GLU A 73 12.26 -5.45 4.74
N ILE A 74 11.15 -5.40 5.49
CA ILE A 74 10.52 -4.14 5.85
C ILE A 74 11.22 -3.53 7.05
N VAL A 75 11.76 -2.32 6.88
CA VAL A 75 12.50 -1.59 7.92
C VAL A 75 11.59 -0.66 8.71
N ASP A 76 10.72 0.09 8.03
CA ASP A 76 9.77 1.00 8.68
C ASP A 76 8.56 1.29 7.78
N VAL A 77 7.42 1.62 8.39
CA VAL A 77 6.22 2.06 7.69
C VAL A 77 5.63 3.26 8.42
N LYS A 78 5.54 4.38 7.72
CA LYS A 78 5.03 5.64 8.27
C LYS A 78 3.86 6.15 7.44
N ALA A 79 2.70 6.30 8.08
CA ALA A 79 1.56 7.01 7.52
C ALA A 79 1.55 8.46 8.05
N SER A 80 1.68 9.43 7.15
CA SER A 80 1.63 10.86 7.48
C SER A 80 0.35 11.47 6.91
N PRO A 81 -0.37 12.31 7.66
CA PRO A 81 -1.48 13.07 7.10
C PRO A 81 -0.96 14.02 6.02
N CYS A 82 -1.65 14.05 4.87
CA CYS A 82 -1.36 14.98 3.78
C CYS A 82 -2.57 15.88 3.52
N GLY A 83 -2.30 17.17 3.52
CA GLY A 83 -3.30 18.23 3.37
C GLY A 83 -2.89 19.48 4.14
N SER A 84 -3.31 20.65 3.65
CA SER A 84 -3.13 21.92 4.33
C SER A 84 -4.50 22.46 4.79
N GLY A 85 -4.67 22.74 6.09
CA GLY A 85 -5.90 23.32 6.66
C GLY A 85 -6.91 22.30 7.19
N ASP A 86 -8.21 22.69 7.27
CA ASP A 86 -9.38 21.90 7.74
C ASP A 86 -9.73 20.66 6.86
N SER A 87 -8.76 20.15 6.13
CA SER A 87 -8.94 19.17 5.08
C SER A 87 -7.75 18.22 5.06
N ILE A 88 -7.65 17.38 6.09
CA ILE A 88 -6.85 16.16 6.03
C ILE A 88 -7.56 15.24 5.03
N MET A 89 -7.33 15.48 3.74
CA MET A 89 -8.02 14.77 2.65
C MET A 89 -7.25 13.54 2.18
N SER A 90 -6.03 13.29 2.62
CA SER A 90 -5.31 12.06 2.26
C SER A 90 -4.25 11.68 3.30
N GLN A 91 -3.77 10.45 3.21
CA GLN A 91 -2.60 10.01 3.97
C GLN A 91 -1.50 9.63 2.99
N LEU A 92 -0.29 10.13 3.17
CA LEU A 92 0.88 9.63 2.45
C LEU A 92 1.51 8.53 3.28
N VAL A 93 1.62 7.35 2.69
CA VAL A 93 2.32 6.22 3.29
C VAL A 93 3.73 6.18 2.73
N THR A 94 4.71 6.01 3.60
CA THR A 94 6.10 5.78 3.26
C THR A 94 6.50 4.41 3.80
N VAL A 95 7.05 3.56 2.94
CA VAL A 95 7.56 2.22 3.27
C VAL A 95 9.05 2.21 3.02
N LEU A 96 9.81 1.86 4.05
CA LEU A 96 11.25 1.69 4.04
C LEU A 96 11.55 0.19 3.98
N TYR A 97 12.31 -0.26 3.00
CA TYR A 97 12.59 -1.70 2.81
C TYR A 97 14.00 -1.96 2.24
N ARG A 98 14.48 -3.19 2.33
CA ARG A 98 15.78 -3.67 1.82
C ARG A 98 15.61 -4.97 1.06
#